data_AF-A0AAU5ZCZ8-F1
#
_entry.id   AF-A0AAU5ZCZ8-F1
#
_cell.length_a   1.000
_cell.length_b   1.000
_cell.length_c   1.000
_cell.angle_alpha   90.00
_cell.angle_beta   90.00
_cell.angle_gamma   90.00
#
_symmetry.space_group_name_H-M   'P 1'
#
loop_
_entity.id
_entity.type
_entity.pdbx_description
1 polymer ?
#
loop_
_entity_poly.entity_id
_entity_poly.type
_entity_poly.pdbx_seq_one_letter_code
_entity_poly.pdbx_strand_id
1 'polypeptide(L)' 'MTLHDGYVLLGHGPSATGSSGGWSMRPELFAECPRCRELMALDPNETVSCPCGSLSKDADAGRFGSTLGDESIAIYRQS' A
#
# COMPACT_ATOMS: atom_id res chain seq x y z
N MET A 1 -10.86 -14.52 -9.96
CA MET A 1 -10.94 -13.17 -9.36
C MET A 1 -10.50 -13.32 -7.93
N THR A 2 -9.27 -12.92 -7.62
CA THR A 2 -8.71 -13.06 -6.26
C THR A 2 -9.29 -11.91 -5.43
N LEU A 3 -10.54 -12.09 -4.95
CA LEU A 3 -11.02 -11.27 -3.84
C LEU A 3 -10.21 -11.73 -2.63
N HIS A 4 -9.39 -10.84 -2.08
CA HIS A 4 -8.87 -11.02 -0.74
C HIS A 4 -10.09 -10.93 0.20
N ASP A 5 -10.56 -12.07 0.69
CA ASP A 5 -11.71 -12.17 1.59
C ASP A 5 -11.46 -11.26 2.81
N GLY A 6 -12.37 -10.30 3.04
CA GLY A 6 -12.22 -9.28 4.09
C GLY A 6 -11.50 -7.98 3.68
N TYR A 7 -11.17 -7.77 2.40
CA TYR A 7 -10.53 -6.52 1.93
C TYR A 7 -11.34 -5.86 0.81
N VAL A 8 -11.50 -4.54 0.91
CA VAL A 8 -12.22 -3.71 -0.07
C VAL A 8 -11.22 -2.82 -0.79
N LEU A 9 -11.18 -2.91 -2.13
CA LEU A 9 -10.37 -2.01 -2.96
C LEU A 9 -10.91 -0.58 -2.85
N LEU A 10 -10.06 0.34 -2.40
CA LEU A 10 -10.36 1.78 -2.34
C LEU A 10 -9.97 2.50 -3.63
N GLY A 11 -8.92 2.03 -4.31
CA GLY A 11 -8.41 2.63 -5.53
C GLY A 11 -6.92 2.37 -5.72
N HIS A 12 -6.25 3.23 -6.50
CA HIS A 12 -4.82 3.14 -6.74
C HIS A 12 -4.12 4.46 -6.37
N GLY A 13 -2.83 4.37 -6.03
CA GLY A 13 -2.00 5.53 -5.71
C GLY A 13 -2.28 6.18 -4.34
N PRO A 14 -1.51 7.22 -3.99
CA PRO A 14 -1.64 7.95 -2.72
C PRO A 14 -3.04 8.51 -2.51
N SER A 15 -3.72 8.95 -3.57
CA SER A 15 -5.09 9.49 -3.50
C SER A 15 -6.09 8.48 -2.92
N ALA A 16 -5.90 7.19 -3.16
CA ALA A 16 -6.79 6.12 -2.65
C ALA A 16 -6.67 5.92 -1.12
N THR A 17 -5.61 6.46 -0.50
CA THR A 17 -5.48 6.47 0.97
C THR A 17 -6.25 7.62 1.64
N GLY A 18 -6.90 8.50 0.84
CA GLY A 18 -7.69 9.62 1.34
C GLY A 18 -6.88 10.86 1.72
N SER A 19 -5.62 10.96 1.28
CA SER A 19 -4.77 12.15 1.46
C SER A 19 -4.66 12.98 0.18
N SER A 20 -4.60 14.30 0.31
CA SER A 20 -4.41 15.22 -0.82
C SER A 20 -2.95 15.51 -1.18
N GLY A 21 -1.97 14.89 -0.50
CA GLY A 21 -0.55 15.24 -0.67
C GLY A 21 0.47 14.13 -0.43
N GLY A 22 0.05 12.86 -0.44
CA GLY A 22 0.95 11.72 -0.20
C GLY A 22 0.22 10.49 0.31
N TRP A 23 0.99 9.53 0.81
CA TRP A 23 0.48 8.29 1.36
C TRP A 23 -0.02 8.48 2.81
N SER A 24 -1.32 8.33 3.03
CA SER A 24 -1.86 8.19 4.38
C SER A 24 -1.63 6.77 4.89
N MET A 25 -0.66 6.61 5.78
CA MET A 25 -0.39 5.35 6.48
C MET A 25 -1.41 5.16 7.61
N ARG A 26 -2.18 4.07 7.56
CA ARG A 26 -3.16 3.69 8.59
C ARG A 26 -3.14 2.17 8.78
N PRO A 27 -3.34 1.67 10.02
CA PRO A 27 -3.35 0.23 10.31
C PRO A 27 -4.45 -0.54 9.58
N GLU A 28 -5.55 0.13 9.20
CA GLU A 28 -6.68 -0.46 8.47
C GLU A 28 -6.45 -0.56 6.95
N LEU A 29 -5.37 0.04 6.44
CA LEU A 29 -5.07 0.12 5.02
C LEU A 29 -3.96 -0.85 4.64
N PHE A 30 -4.09 -1.41 3.44
CA PHE A 30 -3.16 -2.37 2.87
C PHE A 30 -2.83 -1.96 1.45
N ALA A 31 -1.57 -2.10 1.08
CA ALA A 31 -1.10 -1.85 -0.27
C ALA A 31 -0.70 -3.15 -0.95
N GLU A 32 -1.21 -3.37 -2.15
CA GLU A 32 -0.87 -4.50 -2.99
C GLU A 32 0.24 -4.09 -3.97
N CYS A 33 1.33 -4.84 -3.97
CA CYS A 33 2.41 -4.57 -4.89
C CYS A 33 1.98 -4.88 -6.34
N PRO A 34 2.20 -3.95 -7.29
CA PRO A 34 1.82 -4.16 -8.69
C PRO A 34 2.56 -5.31 -9.39
N ARG A 35 3.71 -5.73 -8.84
CA ARG A 35 4.54 -6.80 -9.40
C ARG A 35 4.26 -8.17 -8.79
N CYS A 36 4.43 -8.27 -7.47
CA CYS A 36 4.35 -9.53 -6.73
C CYS A 36 2.92 -9.86 -6.27
N ARG A 37 2.00 -8.87 -6.32
CA ARG A 37 0.62 -8.95 -5.78
C ARG A 37 0.56 -9.25 -4.28
N GLU A 38 1.69 -9.09 -3.58
CA GLU A 38 1.78 -9.20 -2.12
C GLU A 38 1.05 -8.03 -1.46
N LEU A 39 0.27 -8.32 -0.43
CA LEU A 39 -0.40 -7.32 0.39
C LEU A 39 0.50 -6.94 1.57
N MET A 40 0.68 -5.64 1.76
CA MET A 40 1.50 -5.08 2.83
C MET A 40 0.67 -4.11 3.66
N ALA A 41 0.72 -4.23 4.98
CA ALA A 41 0.04 -3.29 5.87
C ALA A 41 0.66 -1.89 5.77
N LEU A 42 -0.18 -0.88 5.66
CA LEU A 42 0.22 0.54 5.71
C LEU A 42 0.23 1.06 7.16
N ASP A 43 0.57 0.22 8.14
CA ASP A 43 0.71 0.65 9.54
C ASP A 43 1.80 1.72 9.67
N PRO A 44 1.54 2.87 10.31
CA PRO A 44 2.55 3.94 10.42
C PRO A 44 3.79 3.56 11.26
N ASN A 45 3.74 2.48 12.04
CA ASN A 45 4.84 2.04 12.92
C ASN A 45 5.66 0.89 12.33
N GLU A 46 5.27 0.37 11.16
CA GLU A 46 5.94 -0.79 10.56
C GLU A 46 6.75 -0.37 9.33
N THR A 47 8.01 -0.81 9.27
CA THR A 47 8.85 -0.71 8.07
C THR A 47 8.84 -2.08 7.39
N VAL A 48 8.38 -2.12 6.14
CA VAL A 48 8.19 -3.38 5.42
C VAL A 48 8.48 -3.18 3.93
N SER A 49 9.07 -4.19 3.29
CA SER A 49 9.39 -4.18 1.86
C SER A 49 8.82 -5.44 1.20
N CYS A 50 8.22 -5.35 0.01
CA CYS A 50 7.81 -6.57 -0.71
C CYS A 50 9.07 -7.40 -1.00
N PRO A 51 9.02 -8.73 -0.85
CA PRO A 51 10.12 -9.62 -1.23
C PRO A 51 10.63 -9.43 -2.68
N CYS A 52 9.80 -8.93 -3.60
CA CYS A 52 10.24 -8.62 -4.97
C CYS A 52 11.00 -7.29 -5.11
N GLY A 53 11.15 -6.53 -4.02
CA GLY A 53 11.85 -5.23 -3.97
C GLY A 53 11.18 -4.09 -4.74
N SER A 54 9.99 -4.32 -5.31
CA SER A 54 9.30 -3.29 -6.12
C SER A 54 8.36 -2.40 -5.31
N LEU A 55 8.16 -2.68 -4.02
CA LEU A 55 7.34 -1.89 -3.11
C LEU A 55 8.04 -1.80 -1.76
N SER A 56 8.18 -0.60 -1.21
CA SER A 56 8.89 -0.38 0.05
C SER A 56 8.15 0.66 0.88
N LYS A 57 7.99 0.37 2.17
CA LYS A 57 7.54 1.31 3.19
C LYS A 57 8.64 1.49 4.23
N ASP A 58 8.98 2.74 4.49
CA ASP A 58 9.91 3.17 5.51
C ASP A 58 9.18 4.10 6.48
N ALA A 59 8.88 3.59 7.68
CA ALA A 59 8.14 4.33 8.70
C ALA A 59 8.97 5.49 9.27
N ASP A 60 10.28 5.29 9.48
CA ASP A 60 11.21 6.29 10.01
C ASP A 60 11.33 7.53 9.12
N ALA A 61 11.38 7.36 7.80
CA ALA A 61 11.42 8.46 6.83
C ALA A 61 10.03 8.92 6.39
N GLY A 62 8.95 8.24 6.81
CA GLY A 62 7.58 8.49 6.35
C GLY A 62 7.41 8.30 4.85
N ARG A 63 8.17 7.39 4.24
CA ARG A 63 8.20 7.16 2.79
C ARG A 63 7.53 5.85 2.44
N PHE A 64 6.69 5.89 1.42
CA PHE A 64 6.11 4.70 0.81
C PHE A 64 6.06 4.92 -0.70
N GLY A 65 6.32 3.86 -1.47
CA GLY A 65 6.28 3.96 -2.93
C GLY A 65 6.77 2.71 -3.62
N SER A 66 6.57 2.69 -4.94
CA SER A 66 6.96 1.59 -5.81
C SER A 66 7.92 2.05 -6.89
N THR A 67 8.88 1.18 -7.23
CA THR A 67 9.76 1.41 -8.39
C THR A 67 9.02 1.34 -9.73
N LEU A 68 7.77 0.83 -9.73
CA LEU A 68 6.89 0.76 -10.90
C LEU A 68 5.92 1.96 -10.98
N GLY A 69 6.07 2.94 -10.10
CA GLY A 69 5.22 4.11 -9.99
C GLY A 69 4.14 3.96 -8.92
N ASP A 70 3.92 5.05 -8.21
CA ASP A 70 3.03 5.12 -7.05
C ASP A 70 1.57 4.87 -7.43
N GLU A 71 1.13 5.40 -8.57
CA GLU A 71 -0.21 5.22 -9.13
C GLU A 71 -0.54 3.77 -9.52
N SER A 72 0.46 2.89 -9.61
CA SER A 72 0.26 1.47 -9.93
C SER A 72 -0.09 0.63 -8.70
N ILE A 73 0.08 1.17 -7.49
CA ILE A 73 -0.14 0.44 -6.23
C ILE A 73 -1.63 0.45 -5.91
N ALA A 74 -2.24 -0.72 -5.74
CA ALA A 74 -3.64 -0.83 -5.34
C ALA A 74 -3.77 -0.75 -3.81
N ILE A 75 -4.72 0.04 -3.34
CA ILE A 75 -4.98 0.26 -1.92
C ILE A 75 -6.29 -0.41 -1.52
N TYR A 76 -6.22 -1.18 -0.45
CA TYR A 76 -7.33 -1.90 0.14
C TYR A 76 -7.56 -1.44 1.58
N ARG A 77 -8.79 -1.56 2.05
CA ARG A 77 -9.15 -1.47 3.47
C ARG A 77 -9.60 -2.83 3.96
N GLN A 78 -9.14 -3.25 5.13
CA GLN A 78 -9.68 -4.42 5.81
C GLN A 78 -11.06 -4.09 6.43
N SER A 79 -12.07 -4.90 6.12
CA SER A 79 -13.45 -4.74 6.60
C SER A 79 -13.73 -5.47 7.91
#